data_AF-A0A8T4ZQD9-F1
#
_entry.id   AF-A0A8T4ZQD9-F1
#
_cell.length_a   1.000
_cell.length_b   1.000
_cell.length_c   1.000
_cell.angle_alpha   90.00
_cell.angle_beta   90.00
_cell.angle_gamma   90.00
#
_symmetry.space_group_name_H-M   'P 1'
#
loop_
_entity.id
_entity.type
_entity.pdbx_description
1 polymer ?
#
loop_
_entity_poly.entity_id
_entity_poly.type
_entity_poly.pdbx_seq_one_letter_code
_entity_poly.pdbx_strand_id
1 'polypeptide(L)'
;MTFAEVELESQRLAYLVAEQWRRFGVDVVVEPTEWAVFSPKLMAAEFEVVTYFPGCNFLPIDLGDIINRWHSKYGVPENPGLGWLYYSNFALYNFDKRAELDAILEELEMTHPDDPKAAELARRALLIWAEQLPWPQFLPVPFYTLNDRYVWDGFPEYPANYYSDPVYWWPHFVFIVLNIRPTGNVPTKDAFTPPRPQLRLPHEIPVKIEVTKTETTTTTVTTTKTEAAETVTATLTTTREVAVPTVDVASVAGAGIVALIVGVAAGWFIGSRKKTA
;
A
#
# COMPACT_ATOMS: atom_id res chain seq x y z
N MET A 1 14.39 3.51 23.26
CA MET A 1 13.16 4.23 22.86
C MET A 1 11.99 3.25 22.77
N THR A 2 10.77 3.65 23.15
CA THR A 2 9.58 2.79 23.06
C THR A 2 8.30 3.58 22.76
N PHE A 3 7.35 2.96 22.08
CA PHE A 3 6.10 3.57 21.65
C PHE A 3 5.01 3.48 22.73
N ALA A 4 4.43 4.62 23.13
CA ALA A 4 3.56 4.70 24.31
C ALA A 4 2.05 4.45 24.08
N GLU A 5 1.54 4.46 22.84
CA GLU A 5 0.09 4.69 22.60
C GLU A 5 -0.68 3.53 21.96
N VAL A 6 -0.17 2.89 20.89
CA VAL A 6 -0.92 1.86 20.15
C VAL A 6 -0.34 0.45 20.35
N GLU A 7 0.87 0.33 20.93
CA GLU A 7 1.53 -0.94 21.26
C GLU A 7 1.97 -0.98 22.73
N LEU A 8 1.00 -0.99 23.65
CA LEU A 8 1.26 -1.01 25.10
C LEU A 8 2.12 -2.20 25.53
N GLU A 9 2.06 -3.31 24.80
CA GLU A 9 2.88 -4.50 24.99
C GLU A 9 4.35 -4.21 24.73
N SER A 10 4.68 -3.56 23.61
CA SER A 10 6.05 -3.15 23.24
C SER A 10 6.66 -2.25 24.33
N GLN A 11 5.86 -1.31 24.87
CA GLN A 11 6.28 -0.46 25.99
C GLN A 11 6.57 -1.24 27.27
N ARG A 12 5.68 -2.16 27.66
CA ARG A 12 5.88 -2.97 28.86
C ARG A 12 7.11 -3.88 28.73
N LEU A 13 7.33 -4.44 27.55
CA LEU A 13 8.53 -5.22 27.25
C LEU A 13 9.81 -4.40 27.43
N ALA A 14 9.82 -3.13 27.00
CA ALA A 14 10.99 -2.27 27.17
C ALA A 14 11.40 -2.13 28.65
N TYR A 15 10.45 -1.92 29.55
CA TYR A 15 10.74 -1.83 31.00
C TYR A 15 11.23 -3.15 31.58
N LEU A 16 10.65 -4.28 31.19
CA LEU A 16 11.07 -5.61 31.66
C LEU A 16 12.48 -5.95 31.18
N VAL A 17 12.78 -5.70 29.90
CA VAL A 17 14.11 -5.94 29.32
C VAL A 17 15.14 -5.03 29.96
N ALA A 18 14.82 -3.74 30.15
CA ALA A 18 15.72 -2.79 30.79
C ALA A 18 16.09 -3.21 32.22
N GLU A 19 15.14 -3.75 32.99
CA GLU A 19 15.41 -4.29 34.32
C GLU A 19 16.35 -5.50 34.27
N GLN A 20 16.16 -6.43 33.34
CA GLN A 20 17.06 -7.58 33.18
C GLN A 20 18.47 -7.17 32.75
N TRP A 21 18.56 -6.21 31.83
CA TRP A 21 19.84 -5.69 31.35
C TRP A 21 20.61 -4.96 32.46
N ARG A 22 19.94 -4.14 33.28
CA ARG A 22 20.58 -3.50 34.44
C ARG A 22 21.10 -4.52 35.45
N ARG A 23 20.35 -5.61 35.71
CA ARG A 23 20.82 -6.71 36.58
C ARG A 23 22.04 -7.44 36.02
N PHE A 24 22.14 -7.53 34.69
CA PHE A 24 23.29 -8.08 34.01
C PHE A 24 24.49 -7.11 33.96
N GLY A 25 24.28 -5.83 34.26
CA GLY A 25 25.33 -4.80 34.28
C GLY A 25 25.36 -3.91 33.02
N VAL A 26 24.32 -3.94 32.19
CA VAL A 26 24.14 -3.00 31.07
C VAL A 26 23.30 -1.83 31.53
N ASP A 27 23.86 -0.63 31.51
CA ASP A 27 23.12 0.58 31.83
C ASP A 27 22.20 0.98 30.66
N VAL A 28 20.92 1.13 30.95
CA VAL A 28 19.90 1.51 29.96
C VAL A 28 18.83 2.37 30.60
N VAL A 29 18.32 3.33 29.84
CA VAL A 29 17.21 4.21 30.22
C VAL A 29 16.07 4.02 29.22
N VAL A 30 14.86 3.79 29.73
CA VAL A 30 13.67 3.67 28.88
C VAL A 30 13.12 5.07 28.62
N GLU A 31 13.14 5.47 27.35
CA GLU A 31 12.53 6.71 26.85
C GLU A 31 11.19 6.36 26.16
N PRO A 32 10.04 6.52 26.85
CA PRO A 32 8.74 6.43 26.20
C PRO A 32 8.47 7.71 25.40
N THR A 33 8.12 7.55 24.13
CA THR A 33 7.81 8.67 23.24
C THR A 33 6.41 8.53 22.62
N GLU A 34 5.79 9.68 22.36
CA GLU A 34 4.54 9.77 21.59
C GLU A 34 4.82 9.56 20.09
N TRP A 35 3.80 9.14 19.32
CA TRP A 35 3.96 8.69 17.94
C TRP A 35 4.67 9.71 17.03
N ALA A 36 4.29 10.98 17.11
CA ALA A 36 4.85 12.02 16.25
C ALA A 36 6.35 12.25 16.50
N VAL A 37 6.87 11.88 17.67
CA VAL A 37 8.30 11.87 17.98
C VAL A 37 8.95 10.52 17.65
N PHE A 38 8.27 9.41 17.97
CA PHE A 38 8.76 8.05 17.76
C PHE A 38 9.03 7.74 16.28
N SER A 39 8.05 8.02 15.43
CA SER A 39 8.10 7.67 14.00
C SER A 39 9.29 8.31 13.26
N PRO A 40 9.54 9.64 13.30
CA PRO A 40 10.69 10.23 12.62
C PRO A 40 12.03 9.74 13.18
N LYS A 41 12.16 9.59 14.51
CA LYS A 41 13.38 9.03 15.13
C LYS A 41 13.64 7.59 14.67
N LEU A 42 12.61 6.75 14.61
CA LEU A 42 12.77 5.39 14.14
C LEU A 42 13.19 5.36 12.67
N MET A 43 12.56 6.17 11.82
CA MET A 43 12.92 6.25 10.40
C MET A 43 14.37 6.68 10.20
N ALA A 44 14.82 7.71 10.91
CA ALA A 44 16.20 8.18 10.87
C ALA A 44 17.20 7.24 11.57
N ALA A 45 16.73 6.12 12.16
CA ALA A 45 17.49 5.26 13.07
C ALA A 45 18.20 6.01 14.22
N GLU A 46 17.55 7.06 14.74
CA GLU A 46 17.97 7.83 15.91
C GLU A 46 17.60 7.11 17.21
N PHE A 47 18.14 5.90 17.40
CA PHE A 47 17.98 5.10 18.61
C PHE A 47 19.16 4.15 18.80
N GLU A 48 19.48 3.83 20.06
CA GLU A 48 20.42 2.74 20.36
C GLU A 48 19.70 1.39 20.39
N VAL A 49 18.56 1.34 21.09
CA VAL A 49 17.68 0.18 21.18
C VAL A 49 16.23 0.65 21.13
N VAL A 50 15.42 -0.07 20.37
CA VAL A 50 14.00 0.23 20.18
C VAL A 50 13.15 -1.03 20.37
N THR A 51 11.99 -0.87 20.99
CA THR A 51 10.96 -1.90 21.06
C THR A 51 9.78 -1.48 20.21
N TYR A 52 9.46 -2.27 19.20
CA TYR A 52 8.36 -2.01 18.28
C TYR A 52 8.01 -3.29 17.53
N PHE A 53 6.87 -3.30 16.84
CA PHE A 53 6.47 -4.39 15.97
C PHE A 53 7.39 -4.55 14.73
N PRO A 54 8.17 -5.64 14.62
CA PRO A 54 9.20 -5.79 13.59
C PRO A 54 8.70 -6.40 12.27
N GLY A 55 7.44 -6.82 12.19
CA GLY A 55 6.87 -7.48 11.00
C GLY A 55 5.56 -8.18 11.28
N CYS A 56 4.69 -8.23 10.28
CA CYS A 56 3.57 -9.18 10.23
C CYS A 56 3.91 -10.35 9.29
N ASN A 57 3.00 -11.30 9.11
CA ASN A 57 3.06 -12.26 8.02
C ASN A 57 1.66 -12.80 7.73
N PHE A 58 1.36 -13.03 6.46
CA PHE A 58 0.07 -13.59 6.01
C PHE A 58 0.10 -15.13 6.05
N LEU A 59 0.58 -15.70 7.15
CA LEU A 59 0.65 -17.16 7.28
C LEU A 59 -0.75 -17.79 7.19
N PRO A 60 -0.88 -18.95 6.53
CA PRO A 60 0.17 -19.70 5.82
C PRO A 60 0.29 -19.33 4.33
N ILE A 61 -0.47 -18.35 3.85
CA ILE A 61 -0.75 -18.13 2.43
C ILE A 61 0.45 -17.56 1.68
N ASP A 62 1.17 -16.61 2.28
CA ASP A 62 2.31 -15.97 1.63
C ASP A 62 3.47 -15.74 2.61
N LEU A 63 4.54 -16.49 2.40
CA LEU A 63 5.81 -16.37 3.12
C LEU A 63 6.74 -15.32 2.51
N GLY A 64 6.48 -14.90 1.27
CA GLY A 64 7.31 -13.98 0.51
C GLY A 64 7.14 -12.53 0.93
N ASP A 65 5.94 -12.08 1.30
CA ASP A 65 5.69 -10.64 1.52
C ASP A 65 6.65 -9.99 2.51
N ILE A 66 6.78 -10.52 3.73
CA ILE A 66 7.54 -9.86 4.80
C ILE A 66 8.99 -10.34 4.84
N ILE A 67 9.24 -11.62 4.57
CA ILE A 67 10.60 -12.18 4.57
C ILE A 67 11.44 -11.56 3.44
N ASN A 68 10.85 -11.29 2.26
CA ASN A 68 11.58 -10.66 1.16
C ASN A 68 12.03 -9.22 1.48
N ARG A 69 11.39 -8.54 2.44
CA ARG A 69 11.79 -7.19 2.86
C ARG A 69 13.14 -7.14 3.56
N TRP A 70 13.68 -8.29 3.96
CA TRP A 70 15.04 -8.40 4.49
C TRP A 70 16.12 -8.25 3.41
N HIS A 71 15.74 -8.24 2.13
CA HIS A 71 16.66 -8.12 1.00
C HIS A 71 17.33 -6.72 0.95
N SER A 72 18.62 -6.67 0.61
CA SER A 72 19.44 -5.44 0.61
C SER A 72 18.92 -4.32 -0.28
N LYS A 73 18.36 -4.67 -1.44
CA LYS A 73 17.68 -3.75 -2.35
C LYS A 73 16.58 -2.87 -1.72
N TYR A 74 16.00 -3.28 -0.59
CA TYR A 74 15.00 -2.49 0.14
C TYR A 74 15.58 -1.60 1.24
N GLY A 75 16.89 -1.70 1.49
CA GLY A 75 17.60 -0.83 2.40
C GLY A 75 17.83 0.54 1.79
N VAL A 76 17.47 1.61 2.53
CA VAL A 76 17.71 3.00 2.13
C VAL A 76 18.77 3.58 3.06
N PRO A 77 20.04 3.73 2.65
CA PRO A 77 21.11 4.21 3.53
C PRO A 77 20.86 5.59 4.12
N GLU A 78 20.23 6.49 3.36
CA GLU A 78 19.89 7.85 3.80
C GLU A 78 18.75 7.87 4.81
N ASN A 79 18.02 6.76 4.92
CA ASN A 79 16.89 6.63 5.81
C ASN A 79 16.80 5.20 6.33
N PRO A 80 17.74 4.82 7.22
CA PRO A 80 18.00 3.42 7.53
C PRO A 80 16.83 2.69 8.20
N GLY A 81 15.88 3.41 8.80
CA GLY A 81 14.63 2.86 9.32
C GLY A 81 13.45 2.91 8.34
N LEU A 82 13.59 3.53 7.17
CA LEU A 82 12.51 3.81 6.20
C LEU A 82 12.49 2.83 5.03
N GLY A 83 12.90 1.58 5.25
CA GLY A 83 12.54 0.48 4.35
C GLY A 83 11.03 0.23 4.37
N TRP A 84 10.27 1.15 3.75
CA TRP A 84 8.82 1.25 3.55
C TRP A 84 7.92 0.65 4.64
N LEU A 85 8.21 1.02 5.89
CA LEU A 85 7.50 0.71 7.15
C LEU A 85 8.02 -0.51 7.93
N TYR A 86 8.98 -0.24 8.84
CA TYR A 86 9.27 -0.97 10.09
C TYR A 86 9.94 -2.36 9.98
N TYR A 87 9.96 -3.03 8.82
CA TYR A 87 10.27 -4.47 8.76
C TYR A 87 11.59 -4.86 8.09
N SER A 88 12.40 -3.85 7.75
CA SER A 88 13.53 -4.01 6.84
C SER A 88 14.85 -3.58 7.46
N ASN A 89 14.95 -3.45 8.80
CA ASN A 89 16.22 -3.09 9.44
C ASN A 89 17.32 -4.12 9.14
N PHE A 90 16.94 -5.40 8.96
CA PHE A 90 17.89 -6.42 8.49
C PHE A 90 18.45 -6.12 7.11
N ALA A 91 17.70 -5.39 6.27
CA ALA A 91 18.11 -5.05 4.92
C ALA A 91 19.41 -4.22 4.88
N LEU A 92 19.78 -3.57 5.98
CA LEU A 92 21.00 -2.76 6.08
C LEU A 92 22.10 -3.42 6.91
N TYR A 93 21.87 -4.60 7.47
CA TYR A 93 22.87 -5.31 8.26
C TYR A 93 23.90 -5.97 7.34
N ASN A 94 25.17 -5.64 7.54
CA ASN A 94 26.26 -6.27 6.83
C ASN A 94 26.81 -7.46 7.63
N PHE A 95 26.84 -8.64 7.03
CA PHE A 95 27.33 -9.89 7.63
C PHE A 95 27.77 -10.86 6.53
N ASP A 96 28.59 -11.86 6.86
CA ASP A 96 29.26 -12.73 5.88
C ASP A 96 28.30 -13.45 4.92
N LYS A 97 27.13 -13.85 5.41
CA LYS A 97 26.08 -14.55 4.62
C LYS A 97 25.12 -13.61 3.90
N ARG A 98 25.44 -12.32 3.77
CA ARG A 98 24.50 -11.35 3.21
C ARG A 98 24.08 -11.68 1.78
N ALA A 99 25.05 -11.99 0.93
CA ALA A 99 24.79 -12.36 -0.47
C ALA A 99 24.00 -13.69 -0.58
N GLU A 100 24.21 -14.61 0.35
CA GLU A 100 23.44 -15.86 0.43
C GLU A 100 21.97 -15.57 0.76
N LEU A 101 21.72 -14.71 1.75
CA LEU A 101 20.36 -14.31 2.12
C LEU A 101 19.67 -13.61 0.95
N ASP A 102 20.30 -12.60 0.34
CA ASP A 102 19.71 -11.87 -0.78
C ASP A 102 19.31 -12.83 -1.92
N ALA A 103 20.17 -13.79 -2.29
CA ALA A 103 19.86 -14.79 -3.31
C ALA A 103 18.66 -15.70 -2.94
N ILE A 104 18.52 -16.08 -1.67
CA ILE A 104 17.36 -16.86 -1.18
C ILE A 104 16.08 -16.03 -1.33
N LEU A 105 16.13 -14.74 -1.00
CA LEU A 105 14.99 -13.83 -1.05
C LEU A 105 14.58 -13.51 -2.49
N GLU A 106 15.54 -13.33 -3.40
CA GLU A 106 15.25 -13.19 -4.84
C GLU A 106 14.54 -14.44 -5.38
N GLU A 107 14.99 -15.63 -5.00
CA GLU A 107 14.36 -16.88 -5.41
C GLU A 107 12.96 -17.04 -4.79
N LEU A 108 12.78 -16.62 -3.54
CA LEU A 108 11.51 -16.66 -2.83
C LEU A 108 10.48 -15.73 -3.47
N GLU A 109 10.88 -14.51 -3.84
CA GLU A 109 10.01 -13.53 -4.53
C GLU A 109 9.52 -14.03 -5.89
N MET A 110 10.30 -14.87 -6.57
CA MET A 110 9.94 -15.47 -7.85
C MET A 110 9.19 -16.81 -7.71
N THR A 111 9.01 -17.31 -6.49
CA THR A 111 8.37 -18.61 -6.23
C THR A 111 6.89 -18.41 -5.93
N HIS A 112 6.02 -19.21 -6.57
CA HIS A 112 4.59 -19.17 -6.29
C HIS A 112 4.32 -19.54 -4.82
N PRO A 113 3.44 -18.86 -4.08
CA PRO A 113 3.26 -19.11 -2.64
C PRO A 113 2.82 -20.55 -2.30
N ASP A 114 2.04 -21.18 -3.17
CA ASP A 114 1.61 -22.60 -3.01
C ASP A 114 2.70 -23.63 -3.37
N ASP A 115 3.85 -23.22 -3.92
CA ASP A 115 4.95 -24.13 -4.22
C ASP A 115 5.64 -24.55 -2.91
N PRO A 116 5.79 -25.86 -2.61
CA PRO A 116 6.52 -26.33 -1.42
C PRO A 116 7.93 -25.74 -1.28
N LYS A 117 8.54 -25.32 -2.39
CA LYS A 117 9.83 -24.62 -2.41
C LYS A 117 9.80 -23.30 -1.63
N ALA A 118 8.68 -22.57 -1.60
CA ALA A 118 8.56 -21.32 -0.85
C ALA A 118 8.82 -21.53 0.64
N ALA A 119 8.27 -22.60 1.21
CA ALA A 119 8.49 -22.98 2.61
C ALA A 119 9.96 -23.34 2.88
N GLU A 120 10.62 -24.03 1.95
CA GLU A 120 12.04 -24.39 2.09
C GLU A 120 12.95 -23.15 2.02
N LEU A 121 12.67 -22.22 1.11
CA LEU A 121 13.40 -20.96 1.00
C LEU A 121 13.22 -20.09 2.25
N ALA A 122 11.98 -19.94 2.72
CA ALA A 122 11.69 -19.23 3.96
C ALA A 122 12.41 -19.86 5.16
N ARG A 123 12.45 -21.20 5.24
CA ARG A 123 13.21 -21.92 6.28
C ARG A 123 14.70 -21.61 6.22
N ARG A 124 15.30 -21.58 5.03
CA ARG A 124 16.72 -21.22 4.86
C ARG A 124 16.99 -19.77 5.28
N ALA A 125 16.13 -18.83 4.90
CA ALA A 125 16.23 -17.43 5.33
C ALA A 125 16.12 -17.31 6.87
N LEU A 126 15.18 -18.03 7.49
CA LEU A 126 15.00 -18.05 8.95
C LEU A 126 16.18 -18.67 9.69
N LEU A 127 16.88 -19.66 9.11
CA LEU A 127 18.11 -20.20 9.70
C LEU A 127 19.24 -19.16 9.71
N ILE A 128 19.39 -18.38 8.64
CA ILE A 128 20.34 -17.25 8.61
C ILE A 128 19.94 -16.21 9.66
N TRP A 129 18.66 -15.86 9.74
CA TRP A 129 18.15 -14.95 10.77
C TRP A 129 18.46 -15.45 12.19
N ALA A 130 18.27 -16.75 12.47
CA ALA A 130 18.55 -17.34 13.77
C ALA A 130 20.04 -17.36 14.12
N GLU A 131 20.93 -17.49 13.12
CA GLU A 131 22.38 -17.42 13.29
C GLU A 131 22.85 -15.98 13.56
N GLN A 132 22.30 -15.00 12.85
CA GLN A 132 22.69 -13.60 12.97
C GLN A 132 21.99 -12.86 14.11
N LEU A 133 20.80 -13.32 14.51
CA LEU A 133 19.92 -12.75 15.54
C LEU A 133 19.86 -11.21 15.49
N PRO A 134 19.43 -10.61 14.35
CA PRO A 134 19.43 -9.15 14.20
C PRO A 134 18.48 -8.47 15.20
N TRP A 135 17.43 -9.16 15.66
CA TRP A 135 16.63 -8.78 16.81
C TRP A 135 16.08 -10.02 17.53
N PRO A 136 15.90 -9.96 18.85
CA PRO A 136 15.15 -10.98 19.57
C PRO A 136 13.64 -10.82 19.36
N GLN A 137 12.95 -11.91 19.01
CA GLN A 137 11.49 -11.95 19.00
C GLN A 137 10.97 -12.39 20.37
N PHE A 138 10.06 -11.60 20.98
CA PHE A 138 9.51 -11.91 22.30
C PHE A 138 8.18 -12.66 22.23
N LEU A 139 7.16 -12.03 21.65
CA LEU A 139 5.81 -12.58 21.57
C LEU A 139 5.09 -12.09 20.30
N PRO A 140 4.17 -12.88 19.74
CA PRO A 140 3.22 -12.38 18.76
C PRO A 140 2.30 -11.36 19.44
N VAL A 141 2.17 -10.17 18.86
CA VAL A 141 1.33 -9.12 19.43
C VAL A 141 -0.14 -9.44 19.15
N PRO A 142 -0.99 -9.63 20.18
CA PRO A 142 -2.42 -9.78 19.95
C PRO A 142 -3.05 -8.42 19.60
N PHE A 143 -3.82 -8.36 18.53
CA PHE A 143 -4.65 -7.18 18.23
C PHE A 143 -6.02 -7.33 18.89
N TYR A 144 -6.29 -6.51 19.90
CA TYR A 144 -7.59 -6.48 20.57
C TYR A 144 -8.52 -5.49 19.87
N THR A 145 -9.24 -5.97 18.87
CA THR A 145 -10.25 -5.20 18.15
C THR A 145 -11.62 -5.40 18.76
N LEU A 146 -12.13 -4.36 19.44
CA LEU A 146 -13.44 -4.38 20.06
C LEU A 146 -14.44 -3.64 19.17
N ASN A 147 -15.52 -4.31 18.81
CA ASN A 147 -16.58 -3.76 17.98
C ASN A 147 -17.86 -3.64 18.80
N ASP A 148 -18.38 -2.42 18.96
CA ASP A 148 -19.68 -2.19 19.59
C ASP A 148 -20.80 -2.61 18.63
N ARG A 149 -21.63 -3.57 19.08
CA ARG A 149 -22.76 -4.10 18.32
C ARG A 149 -24.09 -3.39 18.58
N TYR A 150 -24.10 -2.30 19.35
CA TYR A 150 -25.33 -1.58 19.65
C TYR A 150 -25.95 -0.95 18.39
N VAL A 151 -25.15 -0.25 17.57
CA VAL A 151 -25.65 0.43 16.35
C VAL A 151 -25.39 -0.39 15.09
N TRP A 152 -24.31 -1.15 15.05
CA TRP A 152 -23.82 -1.86 13.87
C TRP A 152 -23.63 -3.34 14.16
N ASP A 153 -24.19 -4.19 13.32
CA ASP A 153 -24.03 -5.64 13.42
C ASP A 153 -23.39 -6.22 12.15
N GLY A 154 -23.00 -7.49 12.21
CA GLY A 154 -22.37 -8.20 11.09
C GLY A 154 -20.85 -8.08 11.05
N PHE A 155 -20.21 -7.54 12.10
CA PHE A 155 -18.76 -7.60 12.24
C PHE A 155 -18.24 -9.05 12.16
N PRO A 156 -17.03 -9.27 11.62
CA PRO A 156 -16.43 -10.60 11.59
C PRO A 156 -16.32 -11.16 13.00
N GLU A 157 -16.65 -12.44 13.14
CA GLU A 157 -16.58 -13.15 14.42
C GLU A 157 -16.04 -14.56 14.21
N TYR A 158 -14.98 -14.92 14.91
CA TYR A 158 -14.47 -16.28 14.87
C TYR A 158 -15.20 -17.16 15.90
N PRO A 159 -15.60 -18.40 15.55
CA PRO A 159 -15.54 -19.02 14.23
C PRO A 159 -16.80 -18.79 13.37
N ALA A 160 -17.85 -18.16 13.93
CA ALA A 160 -19.20 -18.18 13.36
C ALA A 160 -19.35 -17.45 12.01
N ASN A 161 -18.63 -16.36 11.82
CA ASN A 161 -18.74 -15.41 10.70
C ASN A 161 -17.37 -14.76 10.42
N TYR A 162 -16.32 -15.58 10.26
CA TYR A 162 -14.95 -15.05 10.11
C TYR A 162 -14.60 -14.79 8.64
N TYR A 163 -15.07 -13.66 8.10
CA TYR A 163 -14.79 -13.27 6.71
C TYR A 163 -13.60 -12.31 6.57
N SER A 164 -13.08 -11.74 7.65
CA SER A 164 -11.94 -10.81 7.66
C SER A 164 -11.43 -10.55 9.08
N ASP A 165 -10.15 -10.18 9.26
CA ASP A 165 -9.65 -9.66 10.54
C ASP A 165 -10.21 -8.26 10.80
N PRO A 166 -10.88 -8.00 11.95
CA PRO A 166 -11.57 -6.74 12.21
C PRO A 166 -10.69 -5.58 12.69
N VAL A 167 -9.52 -5.41 12.05
CA VAL A 167 -8.52 -4.38 12.37
C VAL A 167 -8.82 -3.10 11.61
N TYR A 168 -9.31 -2.07 12.29
CA TYR A 168 -9.83 -0.85 11.65
C TYR A 168 -8.79 -0.02 10.89
N TRP A 169 -7.51 -0.15 11.24
CA TRP A 169 -6.41 0.57 10.58
C TRP A 169 -5.78 -0.19 9.41
N TRP A 170 -6.26 -1.41 9.11
CA TRP A 170 -5.80 -2.18 7.96
C TRP A 170 -6.59 -1.81 6.69
N PRO A 171 -5.96 -1.77 5.50
CA PRO A 171 -6.62 -1.33 4.27
C PRO A 171 -7.88 -2.14 3.92
N HIS A 172 -7.92 -3.42 4.24
CA HIS A 172 -9.07 -4.29 3.95
C HIS A 172 -10.27 -4.04 4.85
N PHE A 173 -10.17 -3.21 5.90
CA PHE A 173 -11.30 -2.90 6.78
C PHE A 173 -12.47 -2.26 6.02
N VAL A 174 -12.20 -1.64 4.86
CA VAL A 174 -13.26 -1.17 3.94
C VAL A 174 -14.25 -2.29 3.60
N PHE A 175 -13.80 -3.54 3.44
CA PHE A 175 -14.67 -4.67 3.15
C PHE A 175 -15.56 -5.04 4.35
N ILE A 176 -15.13 -4.74 5.58
CA ILE A 176 -15.97 -4.88 6.77
C ILE A 176 -17.04 -3.81 6.77
N VAL A 177 -16.67 -2.55 6.52
CA VAL A 177 -17.62 -1.43 6.43
C VAL A 177 -18.71 -1.68 5.38
N LEU A 178 -18.36 -2.33 4.26
CA LEU A 178 -19.32 -2.71 3.22
C LEU A 178 -20.26 -3.87 3.60
N ASN A 179 -19.93 -4.64 4.64
CA ASN A 179 -20.69 -5.81 5.08
C ASN A 179 -21.54 -5.57 6.33
N ILE A 180 -21.12 -4.67 7.24
CA ILE A 180 -21.87 -4.35 8.45
C ILE A 180 -23.21 -3.65 8.14
N ARG A 181 -24.17 -3.79 9.06
CA ARG A 181 -25.54 -3.30 8.88
C ARG A 181 -26.03 -2.59 10.14
N PRO A 182 -26.91 -1.59 10.01
CA PRO A 182 -27.52 -0.99 11.19
C PRO A 182 -28.42 -2.00 11.91
N THR A 183 -28.41 -2.00 13.23
CA THR A 183 -29.29 -2.85 14.07
C THR A 183 -30.73 -2.36 14.14
N GLY A 184 -30.95 -1.06 13.86
CA GLY A 184 -32.24 -0.39 14.09
C GLY A 184 -32.43 0.14 15.52
N ASN A 185 -31.43 0.00 16.41
CA ASN A 185 -31.50 0.51 17.79
C ASN A 185 -31.44 2.04 17.89
N VAL A 186 -31.09 2.72 16.80
CA VAL A 186 -31.06 4.18 16.69
C VAL A 186 -31.77 4.61 15.41
N PRO A 187 -32.48 5.76 15.40
CA PRO A 187 -33.09 6.28 14.19
C PRO A 187 -32.04 6.53 13.11
N THR A 188 -32.17 5.85 11.96
CA THR A 188 -31.36 6.13 10.79
C THR A 188 -31.92 7.39 10.11
N LYS A 189 -31.09 8.41 9.88
CA LYS A 189 -31.39 9.40 8.83
C LYS A 189 -31.40 8.65 7.49
N ASP A 190 -32.22 9.07 6.53
CA ASP A 190 -32.58 8.37 5.27
C ASP A 190 -31.42 7.99 4.30
N ALA A 191 -30.18 7.87 4.78
CA ALA A 191 -29.03 7.38 4.04
C ALA A 191 -28.99 5.84 3.90
N PHE A 192 -29.87 5.08 4.57
CA PHE A 192 -29.94 3.64 4.39
C PHE A 192 -30.64 3.29 3.07
N THR A 193 -29.85 3.26 1.99
CA THR A 193 -30.28 2.57 0.77
C THR A 193 -30.13 1.07 1.03
N PRO A 194 -31.18 0.24 0.90
CA PRO A 194 -31.07 -1.20 1.11
C PRO A 194 -29.99 -1.80 0.19
N PRO A 195 -29.34 -2.90 0.60
CA PRO A 195 -28.21 -3.47 -0.11
C PRO A 195 -28.68 -3.96 -1.48
N ARG A 196 -28.50 -3.15 -2.52
CA ARG A 196 -28.22 -3.73 -3.82
C ARG A 196 -26.82 -4.34 -3.69
N PRO A 197 -26.56 -5.55 -4.20
CA PRO A 197 -25.19 -6.08 -4.26
C PRO A 197 -24.38 -5.16 -5.19
N GLN A 198 -23.72 -4.16 -4.62
CA GLN A 198 -22.95 -3.16 -5.34
C GLN A 198 -21.46 -3.36 -5.07
N LEU A 199 -20.96 -4.48 -5.58
CA LEU A 199 -19.71 -4.46 -6.32
C LEU A 199 -19.74 -5.69 -7.24
N ARG A 200 -20.30 -5.54 -8.45
CA ARG A 200 -19.84 -6.42 -9.54
C ARG A 200 -18.47 -5.89 -9.89
N LEU A 201 -17.42 -6.63 -9.55
CA LEU A 201 -16.08 -6.35 -10.08
C LEU A 201 -16.22 -6.16 -11.59
N PRO A 202 -15.59 -5.14 -12.19
CA PRO A 202 -15.62 -4.98 -13.63
C PRO A 202 -15.20 -6.30 -14.27
N HIS A 203 -16.05 -6.85 -15.13
CA HIS A 203 -15.59 -7.92 -15.99
C HIS A 203 -14.54 -7.29 -16.90
N GLU A 204 -13.29 -7.70 -16.78
CA GLU A 204 -12.26 -7.30 -17.73
C GLU A 204 -12.68 -7.81 -19.10
N ILE A 205 -13.18 -6.92 -19.93
CA ILE A 205 -13.32 -7.18 -21.36
C ILE A 205 -11.90 -7.05 -21.89
N PRO A 206 -11.25 -8.12 -22.40
CA PRO A 206 -9.92 -8.01 -22.97
C PRO A 206 -10.00 -7.05 -24.17
N VAL A 207 -9.56 -5.82 -23.97
CA VAL A 207 -9.42 -4.85 -25.04
C VAL A 207 -8.22 -5.31 -25.86
N LYS A 208 -8.51 -5.79 -27.07
CA LYS A 208 -7.48 -6.10 -28.07
C LYS A 208 -6.88 -4.77 -28.51
N ILE A 209 -5.72 -4.41 -27.95
CA ILE A 209 -5.00 -3.20 -28.33
C ILE A 209 -4.36 -3.46 -29.70
N GLU A 210 -4.98 -2.93 -30.77
CA GLU A 210 -4.31 -2.80 -32.07
C GLU A 210 -3.29 -1.67 -31.99
N VAL A 211 -2.01 -2.05 -31.93
CA VAL A 211 -0.88 -1.13 -31.92
C VAL A 211 -0.85 -0.38 -33.26
N THR A 212 -1.24 0.89 -33.26
CA THR A 212 -1.14 1.76 -34.44
C THR A 212 -0.11 2.86 -34.18
N LYS A 213 1.10 2.59 -34.70
CA LYS A 213 2.20 3.50 -35.11
C LYS A 213 2.74 4.53 -34.09
N THR A 214 4.00 4.35 -33.74
CA THR A 214 4.83 5.24 -32.90
C THR A 214 5.32 6.47 -33.70
N GLU A 215 5.06 7.67 -33.19
CA GLU A 215 5.77 8.90 -33.63
C GLU A 215 6.51 9.53 -32.45
N THR A 216 7.81 9.79 -32.67
CA THR A 216 8.73 10.36 -31.68
C THR A 216 8.69 11.88 -31.76
N THR A 217 8.23 12.56 -30.70
CA THR A 217 8.37 14.02 -30.59
C THR A 217 9.41 14.37 -29.53
N THR A 218 10.49 15.03 -29.95
CA THR A 218 11.56 15.53 -29.06
C THR A 218 11.19 16.90 -28.52
N THR A 219 11.10 17.06 -27.20
CA THR A 219 11.00 18.38 -26.57
C THR A 219 12.23 18.63 -25.69
N THR A 220 12.98 19.67 -26.01
CA THR A 220 14.15 20.12 -25.25
C THR A 220 13.71 21.13 -24.20
N VAL A 221 13.91 20.83 -22.91
CA VAL A 221 13.68 21.79 -21.83
C VAL A 221 15.02 22.17 -21.20
N THR A 222 15.40 23.44 -21.33
CA THR A 222 16.59 24.01 -20.70
C THR A 222 16.21 24.56 -19.33
N THR A 223 16.80 24.02 -18.26
CA THR A 223 16.63 24.56 -16.91
C THR A 223 17.94 25.19 -16.46
N THR A 224 17.93 26.49 -16.16
CA THR A 224 19.08 27.21 -15.60
C THR A 224 18.89 27.36 -14.10
N LYS A 225 19.74 26.72 -13.29
CA LYS A 225 19.81 26.96 -11.84
C LYS A 225 21.04 27.81 -11.55
N THR A 226 20.87 28.90 -10.80
CA THR A 226 21.98 29.76 -10.36
C THR A 226 22.25 29.50 -8.88
N GLU A 227 23.38 28.85 -8.58
CA GLU A 227 24.00 28.87 -7.26
C GLU A 227 25.40 29.49 -7.39
N ALA A 228 25.86 30.11 -6.31
CA ALA A 228 27.05 30.94 -6.30
C ALA A 228 28.27 30.21 -6.89
N ALA A 229 28.77 30.77 -7.99
CA ALA A 229 30.04 30.49 -8.65
C ALA A 229 30.25 29.05 -9.19
N GLU A 230 29.33 28.54 -10.03
CA GLU A 230 29.64 27.74 -11.24
C GLU A 230 28.35 27.41 -12.02
N THR A 231 28.37 27.56 -13.35
CA THR A 231 27.21 27.26 -14.22
C THR A 231 27.32 25.83 -14.76
N VAL A 232 26.45 24.92 -14.33
CA VAL A 232 26.35 23.56 -14.89
C VAL A 232 25.09 23.44 -15.75
N THR A 233 25.27 23.16 -17.04
CA THR A 233 24.17 22.90 -18.00
C THR A 233 23.87 21.40 -18.02
N ALA A 234 22.66 20.99 -17.66
CA ALA A 234 22.20 19.61 -17.79
C ALA A 234 21.08 19.51 -18.83
N THR A 235 21.25 18.61 -19.81
CA THR A 235 20.25 18.31 -20.84
C THR A 235 19.50 17.05 -20.44
N LEU A 236 18.19 17.17 -20.18
CA LEU A 236 17.32 16.02 -19.88
C LEU A 236 16.46 15.70 -21.10
N THR A 237 16.64 14.52 -21.66
CA THR A 237 15.81 13.98 -22.75
C THR A 237 14.70 13.13 -22.14
N THR A 238 13.45 13.58 -22.22
CA THR A 238 12.28 12.79 -21.79
C THR A 238 11.50 12.34 -23.01
N THR A 239 11.39 11.02 -23.21
CA THR A 239 10.52 10.41 -24.21
C THR A 239 9.16 10.18 -23.58
N ARG A 240 8.10 10.76 -24.15
CA ARG A 240 6.71 10.52 -23.72
C ARG A 240 5.91 9.93 -24.87
N GLU A 241 5.27 8.79 -24.63
CA GLU A 241 4.23 8.24 -25.52
C GLU A 241 2.93 9.04 -25.34
N VAL A 242 2.41 9.61 -26.42
CA VAL A 242 1.11 10.28 -26.42
C VAL A 242 0.23 9.60 -27.46
N ALA A 243 -0.83 8.94 -26.99
CA ALA A 243 -1.91 8.47 -27.86
C ALA A 243 -2.72 9.69 -28.33
N VAL A 244 -2.56 10.08 -29.59
CA VAL A 244 -3.39 11.13 -30.20
C VAL A 244 -4.66 10.48 -30.74
N PRO A 245 -5.86 10.80 -30.22
CA PRO A 245 -7.10 10.33 -30.83
C PRO A 245 -7.23 11.00 -32.20
N THR A 246 -7.09 10.22 -33.27
CA THR A 246 -7.44 10.69 -34.62
C THR A 246 -8.95 10.84 -34.67
N VAL A 247 -9.42 12.09 -34.68
CA VAL A 247 -10.83 12.36 -34.95
C VAL A 247 -11.08 11.99 -36.40
N ASP A 248 -11.91 10.96 -36.62
CA ASP A 248 -12.36 10.60 -37.96
C ASP A 248 -13.22 11.74 -38.51
N VAL A 249 -12.60 12.57 -39.36
CA VAL A 249 -13.21 13.78 -39.93
C VAL A 249 -14.45 13.42 -40.76
N ALA A 250 -14.55 12.19 -41.27
CA ALA A 250 -15.70 11.72 -42.03
C ALA A 250 -16.95 11.54 -41.15
N SER A 251 -16.80 11.04 -39.93
CA SER A 251 -17.93 10.83 -39.02
C SER A 251 -18.42 12.12 -38.35
N VAL A 252 -17.54 13.10 -38.12
CA VAL A 252 -17.94 14.44 -37.64
C VAL A 252 -18.66 15.24 -38.75
N ALA A 253 -18.20 15.17 -40.00
CA ALA A 253 -18.87 15.78 -41.14
C ALA A 253 -20.25 15.15 -41.42
N GLY A 254 -20.36 13.82 -41.29
CA GLY A 254 -21.62 13.09 -41.44
C GLY A 254 -22.67 13.50 -40.40
N ALA A 255 -22.27 13.63 -39.13
CA ALA A 255 -23.17 14.06 -38.06
C ALA A 255 -23.69 15.49 -38.25
N GLY A 256 -22.84 16.40 -38.74
CA GLY A 256 -23.21 17.78 -39.04
C GLY A 256 -24.24 17.90 -40.16
N ILE A 257 -24.12 17.11 -41.23
CA ILE A 257 -25.07 17.10 -42.35
C ILE A 257 -26.44 16.56 -41.90
N VAL A 258 -26.45 15.50 -41.09
CA VAL A 258 -27.71 14.94 -40.56
C VAL A 258 -28.42 15.94 -39.65
N ALA A 259 -27.69 16.62 -38.76
CA ALA A 259 -28.27 17.64 -37.88
C ALA A 259 -28.84 18.83 -38.68
N LEU A 260 -28.18 19.25 -39.76
CA LEU A 260 -28.66 20.31 -40.65
C LEU A 260 -29.96 19.90 -41.35
N ILE A 261 -30.03 18.69 -41.90
CA ILE A 261 -31.23 18.18 -42.60
C ILE A 261 -32.41 18.07 -41.62
N VAL A 262 -32.17 17.56 -40.41
CA VAL A 262 -33.21 17.46 -39.37
C VAL A 262 -33.67 18.84 -38.92
N GLY A 263 -32.74 19.79 -38.73
CA GLY A 263 -33.07 21.17 -38.35
C GLY A 263 -33.89 21.91 -39.42
N VAL A 264 -33.53 21.76 -40.70
CA VAL A 264 -34.28 22.36 -41.82
C VAL A 264 -35.67 21.74 -41.96
N ALA A 265 -35.80 20.41 -41.83
CA ALA A 265 -37.08 19.72 -41.88
C ALA A 265 -38.01 20.14 -40.73
N ALA A 266 -37.48 20.23 -39.51
CA ALA A 266 -38.22 20.68 -38.33
C ALA A 266 -38.66 22.15 -38.47
N GLY A 267 -37.75 23.03 -38.94
CA GLY A 267 -38.07 24.44 -39.21
C GLY A 267 -39.15 24.62 -40.27
N TRP A 268 -39.11 23.81 -41.34
CA TRP A 268 -40.13 23.85 -42.40
C TRP A 268 -41.50 23.37 -41.92
N PHE A 269 -41.56 22.31 -41.10
CA PHE A 269 -42.81 21.83 -40.49
C PHE A 269 -43.44 22.82 -39.51
N ILE A 270 -42.62 23.55 -38.75
CA ILE A 270 -43.10 24.57 -37.81
C ILE A 270 -43.54 25.82 -38.57
N GLY A 271 -42.85 26.20 -39.65
CA GLY A 271 -43.19 27.36 -40.49
C GLY A 271 -44.43 27.15 -41.36
N SER A 272 -44.65 25.94 -41.89
CA SER A 272 -45.79 25.64 -42.77
C SER A 272 -47.14 25.61 -42.04
N ARG A 273 -47.15 25.34 -40.73
CA ARG A 273 -48.36 25.38 -39.89
C ARG A 273 -48.86 26.79 -39.54
N LYS A 274 -48.07 27.84 -39.79
CA LYS A 274 -48.46 29.25 -39.52
C LYS A 274 -49.12 29.96 -40.71
N LYS A 275 -49.25 29.33 -41.88
CA LYS A 275 -49.86 29.96 -43.08
C LYS A 275 -51.28 29.50 -43.42
N THR A 276 -51.93 28.73 -42.55
CA THR A 276 -53.38 28.43 -42.65
C THR A 276 -54.05 28.65 -41.30
N ALA A 277 -54.17 29.93 -40.92
CA ALA A 277 -55.16 30.50 -40.00
C ALA A 277 -55.26 32.00 -40.29
#